data_AF-A0A386UT18-F1
#
_entry.id   AF-A0A386UT18-F1
#
_cell.length_a   1.000
_cell.length_b   1.000
_cell.length_c   1.000
_cell.angle_alpha   90.00
_cell.angle_beta   90.00
_cell.angle_gamma   90.00
#
_symmetry.space_group_name_H-M   'P 1'
#
loop_
_entity.id
_entity.type
_entity.pdbx_description
1 polymer ?
#
loop_
_entity_poly.entity_id
_entity_poly.type
_entity_poly.pdbx_seq_one_letter_code
_entity_poly.pdbx_strand_id
1 'polypeptide(L)' 'MRHAQACRLLRDGTDSVARIAARLGYAEPGAFHRAFLKLEGTTPARYRDSAAGA' A
#
# COMPACT_ATOMS: atom_id res chain seq x y z
N MET A 1 -0.40 11.45 -7.11
CA MET A 1 0.91 11.45 -6.44
C MET A 1 1.00 10.52 -5.21
N ARG A 2 0.00 10.40 -4.32
CA ARG A 2 0.06 9.49 -3.14
C ARG A 2 0.18 8.00 -3.48
N HIS A 3 -0.42 7.58 -4.59
CA HIS A 3 -0.47 6.19 -5.02
C HIS A 3 0.92 5.64 -5.44
N ALA A 4 1.67 6.39 -6.25
CA ALA A 4 3.02 5.98 -6.68
C ALA A 4 3.98 5.81 -5.49
N GLN A 5 3.86 6.67 -4.48
CA GLN A 5 4.64 6.57 -3.25
C GLN A 5 4.23 5.34 -2.42
N ALA A 6 2.95 5.00 -2.40
CA ALA A 6 2.46 3.78 -1.77
C ALA A 6 3.06 2.53 -2.41
N CYS A 7 3.02 2.42 -3.74
CA CYS A 7 3.59 1.27 -4.45
C CYS A 7 5.10 1.15 -4.19
N ARG A 8 5.84 2.27 -4.17
CA ARG A 8 7.27 2.27 -3.85
C ARG A 8 7.54 1.79 -2.42
N LEU A 9 6.78 2.29 -1.44
CA LEU A 9 6.90 1.87 -0.04
C LEU A 9 6.52 0.39 0.16
N LEU A 10 5.56 -0.13 -0.59
CA LEU A 10 5.16 -1.54 -0.54
C LEU A 10 6.17 -2.48 -1.20
N ARG A 11 6.94 -1.98 -2.19
CA ARG A 11 7.96 -2.76 -2.90
C ARG A 11 9.30 -2.78 -2.17
N ASP A 12 9.71 -1.62 -1.67
CA ASP A 12 11.06 -1.38 -1.12
C ASP A 12 11.08 -1.50 0.42
N GLY A 13 9.91 -1.41 1.06
CA GLY A 13 9.79 -1.29 2.51
C GLY A 13 9.29 -2.56 3.19
N THR A 14 9.86 -2.86 4.35
CA THR A 14 9.32 -3.83 5.32
C THR A 14 8.15 -3.27 6.14
N ASP A 15 7.77 -2.00 5.91
CA ASP A 15 6.69 -1.33 6.62
C ASP A 15 5.34 -2.02 6.35
N SER A 16 4.57 -2.23 7.42
CA SER A 16 3.20 -2.74 7.31
C SER A 16 2.28 -1.77 6.56
N VAL A 17 1.26 -2.31 5.88
CA VAL A 17 0.22 -1.54 5.16
C VAL A 17 -0.36 -0.41 6.00
N ALA A 18 -0.61 -0.64 7.30
CA ALA A 18 -1.12 0.38 8.23
C ALA A 18 -0.15 1.55 8.44
N ARG A 19 1.16 1.27 8.49
CA ARG A 19 2.22 2.27 8.65
C ARG A 19 2.42 3.09 7.38
N ILE A 20 2.30 2.46 6.22
CA ILE A 20 2.29 3.13 4.92
C ILE A 20 1.06 4.03 4.79
N ALA A 21 -0.13 3.55 5.18
CA ALA A 21 -1.35 4.35 5.19
C ALA A 21 -1.19 5.60 6.08
N ALA A 22 -0.65 5.44 7.29
CA ALA A 22 -0.35 6.56 8.18
C ALA A 22 0.65 7.55 7.58
N ARG A 23 1.75 7.09 6.96
CA ARG A 23 2.73 7.95 6.26
C ARG A 23 2.14 8.73 5.11
N LEU A 24 1.13 8.17 4.44
CA LEU A 24 0.45 8.81 3.30
C LEU A 24 -0.67 9.77 3.73
N GLY A 25 -0.93 9.89 5.04
CA GLY A 25 -1.96 10.76 5.61
C GLY A 25 -3.35 10.15 5.61
N TYR A 26 -3.48 8.83 5.51
CA TYR A 26 -4.77 8.16 5.72
C TYR A 26 -5.03 8.00 7.21
N ALA A 27 -6.17 8.52 7.66
CA ALA A 27 -6.63 8.37 9.05
C ALA A 27 -6.94 6.90 9.40
N GLU A 28 -7.41 6.11 8.42
CA GLU A 28 -7.73 4.71 8.60
C GLU A 28 -7.06 3.80 7.55
N PRO A 29 -6.51 2.64 7.96
CA PRO A 29 -5.99 1.63 7.03
C PRO A 29 -7.04 1.12 6.05
N GLY A 30 -8.32 1.09 6.45
CA GLY A 30 -9.43 0.65 5.61
C GLY A 30 -9.74 1.57 4.43
N ALA A 31 -9.58 2.89 4.62
CA ALA A 31 -9.74 3.87 3.54
C ALA A 31 -8.62 3.75 2.50
N PHE A 32 -7.38 3.54 2.96
CA PHE A 32 -6.26 3.25 2.09
C PHE A 32 -6.47 1.95 1.32
N HIS A 33 -6.89 0.87 2.00
CA HIS A 33 -7.15 -0.43 1.37
C HIS A 33 -8.15 -0.32 0.21
N ARG A 34 -9.29 0.34 0.43
CA ARG A 34 -10.32 0.52 -0.59
C ARG A 34 -9.84 1.40 -1.76
N ALA A 35 -9.13 2.48 -1.47
CA ALA A 35 -8.58 3.36 -2.51
C ALA A 35 -7.52 2.64 -3.36
N PHE A 36 -6.63 1.89 -2.72
CA PHE A 36 -5.57 1.13 -3.39
C PHE A 36 -6.17 -0.01 -4.23
N LEU A 37 -7.14 -0.75 -3.69
CA LEU A 37 -7.85 -1.79 -4.42
C LEU A 37 -8.58 -1.24 -5.65
N LYS A 38 -9.18 -0.05 -5.54
CA LYS A 38 -9.84 0.61 -6.68
C LYS A 38 -8.86 1.08 -7.76
N LEU A 39 -7.62 1.42 -7.39
CA LEU A 39 -6.60 1.94 -8.30
C LEU A 39 -5.77 0.83 -8.95
N GLU A 40 -5.23 -0.11 -8.17
CA GLU A 40 -4.40 -1.23 -8.67
C GLU A 40 -5.20 -2.50 -9.00
N GLY A 41 -6.43 -2.63 -8.50
CA GLY A 41 -7.20 -3.88 -8.62
C GLY A 41 -6.77 -4.99 -7.66
N THR A 42 -5.74 -4.76 -6.83
CA THR A 42 -5.28 -5.72 -5.81
C THR A 42 -5.10 -5.06 -4.44
N THR A 43 -5.06 -5.86 -3.37
CA THR A 43 -4.81 -5.31 -2.03
C THR A 43 -3.33 -5.03 -1.84
N PRO A 44 -2.94 -3.97 -1.10
CA PRO A 44 -1.55 -3.66 -0.78
C PRO A 44 -0.82 -4.81 -0.07
N ALA A 45 -1.53 -5.64 0.71
CA ALA A 45 -0.97 -6.84 1.32
C ALA A 45 -0.55 -7.87 0.26
N ARG A 46 -1.42 -8.15 -0.73
CA ARG A 46 -1.13 -9.06 -1.86
C ARG A 46 -0.06 -8.48 -2.77
N TYR A 47 -0.11 -7.17 -3.03
CA TYR A 47 0.90 -6.47 -3.82
C TYR A 47 2.29 -6.60 -3.22
N ARG A 48 2.41 -6.44 -1.89
CA ARG A 48 3.65 -6.66 -1.16
C ARG A 48 4.12 -8.12 -1.24
N ASP A 49 3.22 -9.08 -1.11
CA ASP A 49 3.54 -10.51 -1.20
C ASP A 49 4.09 -10.89 -2.58
N SER A 50 3.48 -10.36 -3.65
CA SER A 50 3.97 -10.52 -5.02
C SER A 50 5.28 -9.77 -5.30
N ALA A 51 5.56 -8.68 -4.59
CA ALA A 51 6.81 -7.93 -4.70
C ALA A 51 7.96 -8.56 -3.91
N ALA A 52 7.68 -9.23 -2.78
CA ALA A 52 8.67 -9.89 -1.93
C ALA A 52 9.08 -11.28 -2.45
N GLY A 53 8.35 -11.83 -3.44
CA GLY A 53 8.60 -13.13 -4.06
C GLY A 53 9.42 -13.09 -5.35
N ALA A 54 10.06 -11.98 -5.70
CA ALA A 54 10.92 -11.81 -6.88
C ALA A 54 12.31 -11.30 -6.48
#